data_AF-A0A8E2R3V9-F1
#
_entry.id   AF-A0A8E2R3V9-F1
#
_cell.length_a   1.000
_cell.length_b   1.000
_cell.length_c   1.000
_cell.angle_alpha   90.00
_cell.angle_beta   90.00
_cell.angle_gamma   90.00
#
_symmetry.space_group_name_H-M   'P 1'
#
loop_
_entity.id
_entity.type
_entity.pdbx_description
1 polymer ?
#
loop_
_entity_poly.entity_id
_entity_poly.type
_entity_poly.pdbx_seq_one_letter_code
_entity_poly.pdbx_strand_id
1 'polypeptide(L)'
;MTDMPSDEPIDDYDPMIYDAMREAANRLRGLYVARQNEAGSEQQRQHWLEKQIAVRIEADEVDTYSLNAVQALRASFVARLKAEDH
;
A
#
# COMPACT_ATOMS: atom_id res chain seq x y z
N MET A 1 -45.84 -7.90 -14.10
CA MET A 1 -44.94 -8.06 -12.94
C MET A 1 -43.62 -7.46 -13.35
N THR A 2 -43.28 -6.32 -12.76
CA THR A 2 -42.10 -5.53 -13.09
C THR A 2 -40.86 -6.29 -12.66
N ASP A 3 -39.98 -6.57 -13.63
CA ASP A 3 -38.64 -7.07 -13.40
C ASP A 3 -37.84 -5.93 -12.79
N MET A 4 -37.66 -5.96 -11.46
CA MET A 4 -36.82 -5.01 -10.75
C MET A 4 -35.38 -5.50 -10.92
N PRO A 5 -34.46 -4.71 -11.51
CA PRO A 5 -33.06 -5.07 -11.45
C PRO A 5 -32.67 -5.11 -9.96
N SER A 6 -32.22 -6.27 -9.50
CA SER A 6 -31.66 -6.42 -8.17
C SER A 6 -30.48 -5.45 -8.06
N ASP A 7 -30.61 -4.41 -7.23
CA ASP A 7 -29.50 -3.57 -6.74
C ASP A 7 -28.58 -4.40 -5.81
N GLU A 8 -28.14 -5.58 -6.26
CA GLU A 8 -27.05 -6.27 -5.59
C GLU A 8 -25.78 -5.46 -5.84
N PRO A 9 -25.10 -4.97 -4.79
CA PRO A 9 -23.84 -4.26 -4.97
C PRO A 9 -22.89 -5.21 -5.69
N ILE A 10 -22.43 -4.80 -6.87
CA ILE A 10 -21.37 -5.49 -7.58
C ILE A 10 -20.18 -5.49 -6.62
N ASP A 11 -19.70 -6.67 -6.25
CA ASP A 11 -18.49 -6.82 -5.45
C ASP A 11 -17.29 -6.44 -6.34
N ASP A 12 -17.05 -5.14 -6.45
CA ASP A 12 -15.95 -4.54 -7.22
C ASP A 12 -14.58 -4.77 -6.54
N TYR A 13 -14.57 -5.52 -5.43
CA TYR A 13 -13.35 -5.94 -4.77
C TYR A 13 -12.60 -6.98 -5.62
N ASP A 14 -11.43 -6.58 -6.13
CA ASP A 14 -10.48 -7.51 -6.74
C ASP A 14 -9.40 -7.91 -5.70
N PRO A 15 -9.50 -9.12 -5.10
CA PRO A 15 -8.54 -9.57 -4.09
C PRO A 15 -7.12 -9.68 -4.63
N MET A 16 -6.92 -10.02 -5.90
CA MET A 16 -5.58 -10.15 -6.45
C MET A 16 -4.89 -8.79 -6.57
N ILE A 17 -5.65 -7.75 -6.93
CA ILE A 17 -5.11 -6.40 -7.08
C ILE A 17 -4.82 -5.78 -5.71
N TYR A 18 -5.68 -6.01 -4.73
CA TYR A 18 -5.42 -5.65 -3.34
C TYR A 18 -4.18 -6.38 -2.79
N ASP A 19 -4.05 -7.69 -3.02
CA ASP A 19 -2.87 -8.47 -2.60
C ASP A 19 -1.58 -7.95 -3.25
N ALA A 20 -1.62 -7.65 -4.55
CA ALA A 20 -0.48 -7.06 -5.26
C ALA A 20 -0.10 -5.66 -4.72
N MET A 21 -1.07 -4.88 -4.24
CA MET A 21 -0.82 -3.62 -3.54
C MET A 21 -0.15 -3.86 -2.17
N ARG A 22 -0.68 -4.81 -1.38
CA ARG A 22 -0.12 -5.20 -0.08
C ARG A 22 1.30 -5.76 -0.19
N GLU A 23 1.58 -6.52 -1.23
CA GLU A 23 2.92 -7.02 -1.50
C GLU A 23 3.89 -5.87 -1.79
N ALA A 24 3.50 -4.90 -2.62
CA ALA A 24 4.32 -3.72 -2.88
C ALA A 24 4.59 -2.91 -1.61
N ALA A 25 3.57 -2.71 -0.78
CA ALA A 25 3.69 -2.06 0.53
C ALA A 25 4.68 -2.79 1.44
N ASN A 26 4.59 -4.13 1.52
CA ASN A 26 5.48 -4.95 2.34
C ASN A 26 6.93 -4.90 1.87
N ARG A 27 7.18 -4.93 0.55
CA ARG A 27 8.53 -4.79 0.00
C ARG A 27 9.15 -3.43 0.38
N LEU A 28 8.38 -2.34 0.24
CA LEU A 28 8.82 -1.00 0.62
C LEU A 28 9.09 -0.90 2.14
N ARG A 29 8.20 -1.45 2.97
CA ARG A 29 8.43 -1.51 4.42
C ARG A 29 9.66 -2.33 4.78
N GLY A 30 9.91 -3.44 4.08
CA GLY A 30 11.11 -4.26 4.24
C GLY A 30 12.39 -3.47 4.00
N LEU A 31 12.43 -2.66 2.94
CA LEU A 31 13.55 -1.74 2.68
C LEU A 31 13.74 -0.75 3.84
N TYR A 32 12.67 -0.10 4.30
CA TYR A 32 12.77 0.85 5.41
C TYR A 32 13.18 0.19 6.73
N VAL A 33 12.81 -1.06 6.99
CA VAL A 33 13.33 -1.84 8.13
C VAL A 33 14.83 -2.06 7.99
N ALA A 34 15.32 -2.44 6.80
CA ALA A 34 16.74 -2.63 6.57
C ALA A 34 17.53 -1.32 6.81
N ARG A 35 17.05 -0.20 6.27
CA ARG A 35 17.64 1.13 6.49
C ARG A 35 17.59 1.56 7.97
N GLN A 36 16.51 1.24 8.68
CA GLN A 36 16.40 1.48 10.12
C GLN A 36 17.45 0.68 10.93
N ASN A 37 17.77 -0.53 10.50
CA ASN A 37 18.78 -1.37 11.15
C ASN A 37 20.21 -0.90 10.85
N GLU A 38 20.44 -0.28 9.69
CA GLU A 38 21.73 0.28 9.27
C GLU A 38 21.97 1.71 9.78
N ALA A 39 20.93 2.38 10.30
CA ALA A 39 21.01 3.76 10.73
C ALA A 39 22.01 3.98 11.87
N GLY A 40 22.86 5.01 11.73
CA GLY A 40 23.92 5.33 12.69
C GLY A 40 23.49 6.25 13.82
N SER A 41 22.25 6.74 13.80
CA SER A 41 21.71 7.62 14.84
C SER A 41 20.23 7.33 15.11
N GLU A 42 19.78 7.68 16.31
CA GLU A 42 18.37 7.53 16.69
C GLU A 42 17.44 8.35 15.79
N GLN A 43 17.89 9.53 15.37
CA GLN A 43 17.13 10.40 14.44
C GLN A 43 16.91 9.70 13.10
N GLN A 44 17.93 9.02 12.57
CA GLN A 44 17.79 8.24 11.33
C GLN A 44 16.89 7.02 11.54
N ARG A 45 17.00 6.33 12.69
CA ARG A 45 16.11 5.20 13.01
C ARG A 45 14.65 5.64 13.09
N GLN A 46 14.38 6.78 13.73
CA GLN A 46 13.05 7.34 13.88
C GLN A 46 12.45 7.74 12.52
N HIS A 47 13.25 8.37 11.65
CA HIS A 47 12.84 8.70 10.28
C HIS A 47 12.39 7.46 9.49
N TRP A 48 13.17 6.37 9.55
CA TRP A 48 12.79 5.13 8.86
C TRP A 48 11.57 4.45 9.48
N LEU A 49 11.40 4.54 10.80
CA LEU A 49 10.20 4.06 11.50
C LEU A 49 8.94 4.81 11.05
N GLU A 50 9.00 6.13 10.97
CA GLU A 50 7.90 6.98 10.53
C GLU A 50 7.48 6.63 9.10
N LYS A 51 8.45 6.43 8.20
CA LYS A 51 8.18 5.96 6.84
C LYS A 51 7.49 4.59 6.80
N GLN A 52 7.88 3.64 7.66
CA GLN A 52 7.21 2.33 7.74
C GLN A 52 5.77 2.44 8.22
N ILE A 53 5.52 3.30 9.21
CA ILE A 53 4.19 3.57 9.76
C ILE A 53 3.31 4.21 8.68
N ALA A 54 3.82 5.20 7.96
CA ALA A 54 3.10 5.87 6.88
C ALA A 54 2.64 4.87 5.80
N VAL A 55 3.55 4.00 5.30
CA VAL A 55 3.17 2.99 4.28
C VAL A 55 2.09 2.04 4.79
N ARG A 56 2.13 1.67 6.07
CA ARG A 56 1.09 0.83 6.67
C ARG A 56 -0.27 1.55 6.69
N ILE A 57 -0.29 2.80 7.18
CA ILE A 57 -1.51 3.61 7.24
C ILE A 57 -2.10 3.77 5.84
N GLU A 58 -1.29 4.19 4.88
CA GLU A 58 -1.71 4.33 3.47
C GLU A 58 -2.35 3.05 2.92
N ALA A 59 -1.76 1.88 3.19
CA ALA A 59 -2.27 0.59 2.72
C ALA A 59 -3.53 0.10 3.47
N ASP A 60 -3.73 0.53 4.72
CA ASP A 60 -4.89 0.17 5.54
C ASP A 60 -6.08 1.13 5.26
N GLU A 61 -5.83 2.36 4.80
CA GLU A 61 -6.86 3.40 4.54
C GLU A 61 -7.35 3.46 3.08
N VAL A 62 -6.75 2.69 2.16
CA VAL A 62 -7.17 2.69 0.75
C VAL A 62 -8.59 2.17 0.61
N ASP A 63 -9.37 2.80 -0.27
CA ASP A 63 -10.66 2.26 -0.69
C ASP A 63 -10.44 0.99 -1.51
N THR A 64 -10.69 -0.17 -0.91
CA THR A 64 -10.46 -1.49 -1.50
C THR A 64 -11.45 -1.83 -2.62
N TYR A 65 -12.58 -1.13 -2.70
CA TYR A 65 -13.57 -1.30 -3.77
C TYR A 65 -13.29 -0.39 -4.97
N SER A 66 -12.37 0.57 -4.82
CA SER A 66 -11.90 1.40 -5.93
C SER A 66 -10.66 0.79 -6.58
N LEU A 67 -10.87 0.08 -7.68
CA LEU A 67 -9.80 -0.47 -8.53
C LEU A 67 -8.72 0.59 -8.85
N ASN A 68 -9.15 1.81 -9.17
CA ASN A 68 -8.24 2.91 -9.48
C ASN A 68 -7.40 3.31 -8.26
N ALA A 69 -8.00 3.42 -7.07
CA ALA A 69 -7.29 3.77 -5.85
C ALA A 69 -6.24 2.72 -5.47
N VAL A 70 -6.60 1.43 -5.53
CA VAL A 70 -5.67 0.34 -5.21
C VAL A 70 -4.51 0.29 -6.20
N GLN A 71 -4.79 0.44 -7.50
CA GLN A 71 -3.74 0.46 -8.54
C GLN A 71 -2.82 1.68 -8.41
N ALA A 72 -3.39 2.87 -8.16
CA ALA A 72 -2.62 4.10 -7.98
C ALA A 72 -1.70 4.00 -6.75
N LEU A 73 -2.22 3.48 -5.63
CA LEU A 73 -1.44 3.30 -4.41
C LEU A 73 -0.33 2.26 -4.61
N ARG A 74 -0.63 1.12 -5.25
CA ARG A 74 0.39 0.13 -5.62
C ARG A 74 1.50 0.76 -6.47
N ALA A 75 1.14 1.54 -7.49
CA ALA A 75 2.11 2.20 -8.36
C ALA A 75 3.00 3.19 -7.58
N SER A 76 2.40 3.93 -6.64
CA SER A 76 3.13 4.80 -5.70
C SER A 76 4.15 4.03 -4.87
N PHE A 77 3.78 2.91 -4.26
CA PHE A 77 4.72 2.09 -3.48
C PHE A 77 5.87 1.55 -4.33
N VAL A 78 5.59 1.09 -5.55
CA VAL A 78 6.64 0.64 -6.48
C VAL A 78 7.58 1.77 -6.88
N ALA A 79 7.04 2.97 -7.15
CA ALA A 79 7.85 4.13 -7.51
C ALA A 79 8.74 4.57 -6.33
N ARG A 80 8.20 4.64 -5.12
CA ARG A 80 8.94 4.93 -3.89
C ARG A 80 10.04 3.91 -3.64
N LEU A 81 9.76 2.62 -3.80
CA LEU A 81 10.76 1.56 -3.64
C LEU A 81 11.95 1.76 -4.58
N LYS A 82 11.67 1.99 -5.88
CA LYS A 82 12.74 2.26 -6.87
C LYS A 82 13.54 3.50 -6.52
N ALA A 83 12.88 4.57 -6.09
CA ALA A 83 13.55 5.82 -5.74
C ALA A 83 14.47 5.71 -4.51
N GLU A 84 14.23 4.76 -3.61
CA GLU A 84 15.00 4.57 -2.37
C GLU A 84 16.11 3.50 -2.49
N ASP A 85 16.07 2.73 -3.57
CA ASP A 85 17.04 1.67 -3.91
C ASP A 85 18.20 2.17 -4.81
N HIS A 86 18.10 3.40 -5.31
CA HIS A 86 19.14 4.11 -6.07
C HIS A 86 19.91 5.10 -5.18
#